data_AF-A0A1F1UXS5-F1
#
_entry.id   AF-A0A1F1UXS5-F1
#
_cell.length_a   1.000
_cell.length_b   1.000
_cell.length_c   1.000
_cell.angle_alpha   90.00
_cell.angle_beta   90.00
_cell.angle_gamma   90.00
#
_symmetry.space_group_name_H-M   'P 1'
#
loop_
_entity.id
_entity.type
_entity.pdbx_description
1 polymer ?
#
loop_
_entity_poly.entity_id
_entity_poly.type
_entity_poly.pdbx_seq_one_letter_code
_entity_poly.pdbx_strand_id
1 'polypeptide(L)'
;MGIIDRARELFGLNQPRLVELPGRVVPVVVDTLQVHTARLAPDTNEKIIIVTTSAGALEELSRIDDAVQLTSPTARPVTFVPVDRTEEPVLDPKYGWIIPVTRETAAEFAGLAKGPGEHELSTLHLGLVLE
;
A
#
# COMPACT_ATOMS: atom_id res chain seq x y z
N MET A 1 0.09 -28.79 -12.36
CA MET A 1 0.64 -28.59 -11.01
C MET A 1 1.65 -29.69 -10.74
N GLY A 2 2.95 -29.36 -10.72
CA GLY A 2 4.04 -30.35 -10.72
C GLY A 2 4.58 -30.67 -9.33
N ILE A 3 5.25 -31.82 -9.20
CA ILE A 3 5.88 -32.30 -7.96
C ILE A 3 6.95 -31.29 -7.45
N ILE A 4 7.55 -30.52 -8.37
CA ILE A 4 8.54 -29.48 -8.10
C ILE A 4 7.94 -28.30 -7.32
N ASP A 5 6.67 -27.95 -7.58
CA ASP A 5 5.99 -26.84 -6.90
C ASP A 5 5.77 -27.18 -5.42
N ARG A 6 5.40 -28.43 -5.12
CA ARG A 6 5.23 -28.91 -3.74
C ARG A 6 6.52 -28.96 -2.94
N ALA A 7 7.65 -29.25 -3.59
CA ALA A 7 8.94 -29.19 -2.93
C ALA A 7 9.29 -27.75 -2.51
N ARG A 8 9.11 -26.77 -3.42
CA ARG A 8 9.36 -25.35 -3.12
C ARG A 8 8.47 -24.82 -2.00
N GLU A 9 7.22 -25.26 -1.96
CA GLU A 9 6.25 -24.93 -0.92
C GLU A 9 6.66 -25.51 0.45
N LEU A 10 7.12 -26.78 0.50
CA LEU A 10 7.63 -27.42 1.72
C LEU A 10 8.91 -26.77 2.27
N PHE A 11 9.77 -26.26 1.38
CA PHE A 11 11.03 -25.60 1.76
C PHE A 11 10.85 -24.09 2.04
N GLY A 12 9.64 -23.55 2.02
CA GLY A 12 9.38 -22.14 2.28
C GLY A 12 9.98 -21.18 1.23
N LEU A 13 10.37 -21.69 0.07
CA LEU A 13 11.01 -20.91 -1.01
C LEU A 13 10.03 -20.05 -1.79
N ASN A 14 8.72 -20.19 -1.52
CA ASN A 14 7.63 -19.43 -2.13
C ASN A 14 6.91 -18.49 -1.15
N GLN A 15 7.54 -18.12 -0.04
CA GLN A 15 6.94 -17.11 0.84
C GLN A 15 6.93 -15.75 0.14
N PRO A 16 5.79 -15.04 0.08
CA PRO A 16 5.77 -13.67 -0.40
C PRO A 16 6.76 -12.85 0.43
N ARG A 17 7.67 -12.13 -0.26
CA ARG A 17 8.64 -11.30 0.43
C ARG A 17 7.91 -10.15 1.11
N LEU A 18 8.18 -10.00 2.40
CA LEU A 18 7.66 -8.90 3.20
C LEU A 18 8.45 -7.63 2.87
N VAL A 19 7.74 -6.51 2.84
CA VAL A 19 8.34 -5.19 2.68
C VAL A 19 9.28 -4.91 3.84
N GLU A 20 10.56 -4.65 3.52
CA GLU A 20 11.52 -4.16 4.51
C GLU A 20 11.26 -2.68 4.78
N LEU A 21 11.00 -2.33 6.04
CA LEU A 21 10.78 -0.93 6.43
C LEU A 21 12.11 -0.17 6.48
N PRO A 22 12.19 1.05 5.93
CA PRO A 22 13.39 1.87 6.04
C PRO A 22 13.62 2.34 7.47
N GLY A 23 14.87 2.72 7.77
CA GLY A 23 15.26 3.22 9.09
C GLY A 23 14.60 4.54 9.49
N ARG A 24 13.97 5.25 8.55
CA ARG A 24 13.23 6.49 8.75
C ARG A 24 11.85 6.38 8.10
N VAL A 25 10.83 6.77 8.84
CA VAL A 25 9.44 6.89 8.37
C VAL A 25 8.96 8.29 8.74
N VAL A 26 8.44 9.03 7.76
CA VAL A 26 7.94 10.39 7.92
C VAL A 26 6.47 10.35 8.33
N PRO A 27 6.10 10.72 9.57
CA PRO A 27 4.71 10.73 9.98
C PRO A 27 3.99 11.95 9.41
N VAL A 28 2.81 11.72 8.84
CA VAL A 28 1.89 12.75 8.34
C VAL A 28 0.56 12.55 9.06
N VAL A 29 0.11 13.58 9.77
CA VAL A 29 -1.19 13.54 10.44
C VAL A 29 -2.26 13.95 9.44
N VAL A 30 -3.30 13.13 9.33
CA VAL A 30 -4.45 13.34 8.43
C VAL A 30 -5.74 13.36 9.23
N ASP A 31 -6.71 14.16 8.78
CA ASP A 31 -7.98 14.33 9.47
C ASP A 31 -8.84 13.05 9.38
N THR A 32 -8.87 12.44 8.20
CA THR A 32 -9.54 11.15 7.94
C THR A 32 -8.50 10.11 7.54
N LEU A 33 -8.64 8.91 8.11
CA LEU A 33 -7.93 7.73 7.65
C LEU A 33 -8.80 6.49 7.86
N GLN A 34 -9.10 5.77 6.79
CA GLN A 34 -9.78 4.48 6.85
C GLN A 34 -9.15 3.53 5.85
N VAL A 35 -9.12 2.24 6.19
CA VAL A 35 -8.64 1.21 5.28
C VAL A 35 -9.67 0.11 5.19
N HIS A 36 -10.08 -0.18 3.95
CA HIS A 36 -10.94 -1.29 3.61
C HIS A 36 -10.18 -2.27 2.71
N THR A 37 -10.50 -3.55 2.82
CA THR A 37 -9.97 -4.56 1.91
C THR A 37 -11.13 -5.28 1.24
N ALA A 38 -11.11 -5.37 -0.09
CA ALA A 38 -12.09 -6.11 -0.85
C ALA A 38 -11.42 -7.19 -1.70
N ARG A 39 -12.12 -8.28 -1.98
CA ARG A 39 -11.68 -9.29 -2.96
C ARG A 39 -12.06 -8.81 -4.36
N LEU A 40 -11.14 -8.94 -5.31
CA LEU A 40 -11.37 -8.55 -6.70
C LEU A 40 -12.18 -9.61 -7.47
N ALA A 41 -12.00 -10.90 -7.14
CA ALA A 41 -12.81 -11.98 -7.69
C ALA A 41 -13.13 -13.06 -6.64
N PRO A 42 -14.25 -13.80 -6.79
CA PRO A 42 -14.60 -14.88 -5.87
C PRO A 42 -13.58 -16.03 -5.86
N ASP A 43 -12.97 -16.29 -7.02
CA ASP A 43 -12.12 -17.46 -7.27
C ASP A 43 -10.63 -17.15 -7.23
N THR A 44 -10.24 -15.90 -6.97
CA THR A 44 -8.84 -15.48 -6.81
C THR A 44 -8.56 -15.01 -5.39
N ASN A 45 -7.29 -15.06 -4.99
CA ASN A 45 -6.83 -14.45 -3.74
C ASN A 45 -6.48 -12.97 -3.91
N GLU A 46 -6.81 -12.38 -5.06
CA GLU A 46 -6.52 -10.98 -5.35
C GLU A 46 -7.40 -10.07 -4.51
N LYS A 47 -6.77 -9.09 -3.88
CA LYS A 47 -7.41 -8.12 -3.02
C LYS A 47 -7.02 -6.73 -3.46
N ILE A 48 -7.97 -5.81 -3.34
CA ILE A 48 -7.73 -4.38 -3.42
C ILE A 48 -7.76 -3.82 -2.00
N ILE A 49 -6.79 -2.95 -1.71
CA ILE A 49 -6.80 -2.14 -0.51
C ILE A 49 -7.38 -0.78 -0.88
N ILE A 50 -8.33 -0.28 -0.12
CA ILE A 50 -8.95 1.02 -0.33
C ILE A 50 -8.59 1.88 0.86
N VAL A 51 -7.83 2.94 0.63
CA VAL A 51 -7.43 3.92 1.65
C VAL A 51 -8.23 5.18 1.43
N THR A 52 -9.05 5.54 2.42
CA THR A 52 -9.75 6.84 2.46
C THR A 52 -8.97 7.79 3.33
N THR A 53 -8.63 8.97 2.82
CA THR A 53 -7.87 9.98 3.57
C THR A 53 -8.14 11.40 3.06
N SER A 54 -7.59 12.40 3.76
CA SER A 54 -7.71 13.81 3.35
C SER A 54 -6.93 14.10 2.07
N ALA A 55 -7.42 15.02 1.22
CA ALA A 55 -6.72 15.45 0.00
C ALA A 55 -5.25 15.90 0.22
N GLY A 56 -4.92 16.46 1.40
CA GLY A 56 -3.55 16.85 1.76
C GLY A 56 -2.54 15.68 1.79
N ALA A 57 -3.01 14.46 2.01
CA ALA A 57 -2.16 13.27 1.97
C ALA A 57 -1.56 13.04 0.57
N LEU A 58 -2.30 13.35 -0.49
CA LEU A 58 -1.81 13.18 -1.86
C LEU A 58 -0.61 14.11 -2.14
N GLU A 59 -0.53 15.28 -1.50
CA GLU A 59 0.62 16.17 -1.67
C GLU A 59 1.92 15.55 -1.16
N GLU A 60 1.86 14.75 -0.10
CA GLU A 60 3.02 14.04 0.43
C GLU A 60 3.31 12.78 -0.38
N LEU A 61 2.27 12.02 -0.77
CA LEU A 61 2.43 10.80 -1.58
C LEU A 61 2.92 11.07 -3.00
N SER A 62 2.53 12.19 -3.61
CA SER A 62 2.99 12.59 -4.95
C SER A 62 4.48 12.95 -5.00
N ARG A 63 5.12 13.17 -3.85
CA ARG A 63 6.53 13.51 -3.70
C ARG A 63 7.32 12.43 -2.97
N ILE A 64 6.75 11.23 -2.85
CA ILE A 64 7.32 10.15 -2.04
C ILE A 64 8.70 9.73 -2.56
N ASP A 65 9.72 9.94 -1.73
CA ASP A 65 11.10 9.52 -1.91
C ASP A 65 11.60 8.69 -0.72
N ASP A 66 11.08 8.97 0.46
CA ASP A 66 11.21 8.20 1.72
C ASP A 66 9.86 7.56 2.11
N ALA A 67 9.87 6.63 3.07
CA ALA A 67 8.62 6.08 3.59
C ALA A 67 7.77 7.14 4.32
N VAL A 68 6.49 7.19 3.99
CA VAL A 68 5.50 8.12 4.55
C VAL A 68 4.46 7.34 5.33
N GLN A 69 4.22 7.70 6.58
CA GLN A 69 3.19 7.09 7.41
C GLN A 69 2.06 8.08 7.67
N LEU A 70 0.91 7.81 7.07
CA LEU A 70 -0.33 8.49 7.40
C LEU A 70 -0.81 8.01 8.78
N THR A 71 -1.11 8.96 9.66
CA THR A 71 -1.57 8.70 11.02
C THR A 71 -2.83 9.50 11.31
N SER A 72 -3.73 8.91 12.09
CA SER A 72 -4.94 9.58 12.57
C SER A 72 -5.23 9.10 14.00
N PRO A 73 -5.76 9.96 14.90
CA PRO A 73 -6.03 9.58 16.29
C PRO A 73 -7.01 8.41 16.44
N THR A 74 -7.86 8.16 15.45
CA THR A 74 -8.96 7.19 15.52
C THR A 74 -8.77 5.96 14.64
N ALA A 75 -7.67 5.90 13.87
CA ALA A 75 -7.46 4.87 12.86
C ALA A 75 -6.06 4.26 12.93
N ARG A 76 -5.95 3.05 12.38
CA ARG A 76 -4.66 2.38 12.23
C ARG A 76 -3.82 3.13 11.17
N PRO A 77 -2.50 3.31 11.39
CA PRO A 77 -1.64 3.96 10.41
C PRO A 77 -1.59 3.22 9.06
N VAL A 78 -1.24 3.98 8.02
CA VAL A 78 -0.92 3.46 6.69
C VAL A 78 0.45 3.98 6.30
N THR A 79 1.40 3.07 6.11
CA THR A 79 2.79 3.36 5.79
C THR A 79 3.06 3.02 4.33
N PHE A 80 3.28 4.04 3.51
CA PHE A 80 3.71 3.91 2.13
C PHE A 80 5.23 3.82 2.10
N VAL A 81 5.76 2.76 1.50
CA VAL A 81 7.20 2.45 1.52
C VAL A 81 7.73 2.34 0.09
N PRO A 82 8.64 3.23 -0.32
CA PRO A 82 9.34 3.09 -1.59
C PRO A 82 10.07 1.74 -1.68
N VAL A 83 9.84 1.01 -2.76
CA VAL A 83 10.48 -0.29 -3.03
C VAL A 83 10.91 -0.39 -4.49
N ASP A 84 11.93 -1.22 -4.76
CA ASP A 84 12.46 -1.41 -6.12
C ASP A 84 11.62 -2.36 -6.99
N ARG A 85 10.70 -3.12 -6.40
CA ARG A 85 9.85 -4.09 -7.10
C ARG A 85 8.47 -4.19 -6.44
N THR A 86 7.51 -4.72 -7.18
CA THR A 86 6.17 -5.01 -6.66
C THR A 86 6.25 -6.05 -5.54
N GLU A 87 5.63 -5.71 -4.41
CA GLU A 87 5.45 -6.59 -3.25
C GLU A 87 3.99 -6.51 -2.81
N GLU A 88 3.52 -7.47 -2.02
CA GLU A 88 2.15 -7.44 -1.52
C GLU A 88 2.04 -6.48 -0.33
N PRO A 89 0.97 -5.69 -0.23
CA PRO A 89 0.68 -4.97 0.99
C PRO A 89 0.48 -5.90 2.18
N VAL A 90 0.99 -5.51 3.34
CA VAL A 90 0.92 -6.32 4.56
C VAL A 90 0.41 -5.51 5.74
N LEU A 91 -0.28 -6.16 6.67
CA LEU A 91 -0.72 -5.55 7.91
C LEU A 91 0.29 -5.81 9.02
N ASP A 92 1.01 -4.77 9.43
CA ASP A 92 1.99 -4.81 10.52
C ASP A 92 1.37 -4.32 11.85
N PRO A 93 1.64 -4.99 12.99
CA PRO A 93 1.11 -4.59 14.29
C PRO A 93 1.56 -3.20 14.76
N LYS A 94 2.76 -2.76 14.38
CA LYS A 94 3.40 -1.51 14.83
C LYS A 94 3.24 -0.37 13.82
N TYR A 95 3.38 -0.66 12.53
CA TYR A 95 3.38 0.33 11.45
C TYR A 95 2.06 0.39 10.68
N GLY A 96 1.10 -0.46 11.03
CA GLY A 96 -0.20 -0.51 10.38
C GLY A 96 -0.12 -1.15 9.00
N TRP A 97 -0.94 -0.70 8.06
CA TRP A 97 -0.86 -1.21 6.68
C TRP A 97 0.43 -0.72 6.03
N ILE A 98 1.27 -1.64 5.59
CA ILE A 98 2.46 -1.32 4.80
C ILE A 98 2.09 -1.49 3.33
N ILE A 99 2.17 -0.39 2.59
CA ILE A 99 1.85 -0.29 1.18
C ILE A 99 3.15 -0.10 0.39
N PRO A 100 3.62 -1.10 -0.37
CA PRO A 100 4.79 -0.93 -1.22
C PRO A 100 4.50 0.01 -2.39
N VAL A 101 5.37 0.99 -2.59
CA VAL A 101 5.27 1.98 -3.67
C VAL A 101 6.47 1.80 -4.59
N THR A 102 6.24 1.25 -5.79
CA THR A 102 7.28 1.22 -6.82
C THR A 102 7.46 2.61 -7.44
N ARG A 103 8.49 2.78 -8.27
CA ARG A 103 8.66 4.02 -9.04
C ARG A 103 7.47 4.31 -9.97
N GLU A 104 6.83 3.27 -10.49
CA GLU A 104 5.66 3.42 -11.35
C GLU A 104 4.44 3.86 -10.53
N THR A 105 4.23 3.27 -9.35
CA THR A 105 3.18 3.69 -8.40
C THR A 105 3.39 5.13 -7.92
N ALA A 106 4.64 5.53 -7.63
CA ALA A 106 4.97 6.90 -7.29
C ALA A 106 4.64 7.89 -8.42
N ALA A 107 4.92 7.50 -9.68
CA ALA A 107 4.56 8.31 -10.84
C ALA A 107 3.03 8.42 -11.02
N GLU A 108 2.27 7.36 -10.72
CA GLU A 108 0.80 7.43 -10.69
C GLU A 108 0.31 8.43 -9.66
N PHE A 109 0.80 8.36 -8.40
CA PHE A 109 0.44 9.35 -7.37
C PHE A 109 0.72 10.79 -7.82
N ALA A 110 1.87 11.03 -8.46
CA ALA A 110 2.21 12.36 -8.98
C ALA A 110 1.28 12.84 -10.11
N GLY A 111 0.66 11.91 -10.85
CA GLY A 111 -0.28 12.20 -11.93
C GLY A 111 -1.74 12.32 -11.52
N LEU A 112 -2.10 11.99 -10.28
CA LEU A 112 -3.49 12.07 -9.80
C LEU A 112 -3.98 13.52 -9.72
N ALA A 113 -5.27 13.71 -9.99
CA ALA A 113 -5.91 15.01 -9.81
C ALA A 113 -5.89 15.40 -8.32
N LYS A 114 -5.56 16.65 -8.03
CA LYS A 114 -5.58 17.18 -6.66
C LYS A 114 -7.01 17.49 -6.22
N GLY A 115 -7.28 17.31 -4.93
CA GLY A 115 -8.58 17.57 -4.31
C GLY A 115 -9.39 16.28 -4.08
N PRO A 116 -10.65 16.40 -3.64
CA PRO A 116 -11.48 15.24 -3.34
C PRO A 116 -11.81 14.42 -4.59
N GLY A 117 -11.89 13.09 -4.44
CA GLY A 117 -12.16 12.16 -5.54
C GLY A 117 -11.75 10.73 -5.25
N GLU A 118 -12.09 9.84 -6.17
CA GLU A 118 -11.73 8.41 -6.12
C GLU A 118 -10.70 8.11 -7.21
N HIS A 119 -9.63 7.42 -6.83
CA HIS A 119 -8.54 7.05 -7.73
C HIS A 119 -8.20 5.58 -7.53
N GLU A 120 -8.08 4.84 -8.63
CA GLU A 120 -7.56 3.48 -8.60
C GLU A 120 -6.17 3.50 -9.24
N LEU A 121 -5.17 3.03 -8.49
CA LEU A 121 -3.83 2.86 -9.02
C LEU A 121 -3.77 1.53 -9.77
N SER A 122 -3.20 1.54 -10.97
CA SER A 122 -3.16 0.34 -11.81
C SER A 122 -1.94 -0.54 -11.52
N THR A 123 -0.83 0.07 -11.09
CA THR A 123 0.42 -0.62 -10.76
C THR A 123 0.39 -1.35 -9.42
N LEU A 124 -0.58 -1.02 -8.58
CA LEU A 124 -0.78 -1.58 -7.25
C LEU A 124 -2.29 -1.65 -7.05
N HIS A 125 -2.84 -2.81 -6.65
CA HIS A 125 -4.27 -2.95 -6.34
C HIS A 125 -4.66 -2.11 -5.11
N LEU A 126 -4.72 -0.79 -5.30
CA LEU A 126 -4.94 0.25 -4.32
C LEU A 126 -5.97 1.25 -4.86
N GLY A 127 -7.09 1.35 -4.17
CA GLY A 127 -7.99 2.49 -4.27
C GLY A 127 -7.57 3.58 -3.28
N LEU A 128 -7.54 4.82 -3.73
CA LEU A 128 -7.33 6.01 -2.91
C LEU A 128 -8.57 6.90 -3.02
N VAL A 129 -9.26 7.09 -1.90
CA VAL A 129 -10.40 8.00 -1.78
C VAL A 129 -9.95 9.23 -1.03
N LEU A 130 -10.07 10.39 -1.66
CA LEU A 130 -9.69 11.69 -1.12
C LEU A 130 -10.95 12.45 -0.70
N GLU A 131 -11.02 12.81 0.58
CA GLU A 131 -12.08 13.63 1.19
C GLU A 131 -11.59 15.05 1.52
#